data_AF-A0A9D6WSS7-F1
#
_entry.id   AF-A0A9D6WSS7-F1
#
_cell.length_a   1.000
_cell.length_b   1.000
_cell.length_c   1.000
_cell.angle_alpha   90.00
_cell.angle_beta   90.00
_cell.angle_gamma   90.00
#
_symmetry.space_group_name_H-M   'P 1'
#
loop_
_entity.id
_entity.type
_entity.pdbx_description
1 polymer ?
#
loop_
_entity_poly.entity_id
_entity_poly.type
_entity_poly.pdbx_seq_one_letter_code
_entity_poly.pdbx_strand_id
1 'polypeptide(L)' 'MTANCPECEAEITLAKPIRGEIVVCPDCGVELEVTSESPLAFDLAPEEEEDWGE' A
#
# COMPACT_ATOMS: atom_id res chain seq x y z
N MET A 1 -8.50 8.89 6.16
CA MET A 1 -8.64 7.61 6.91
C MET A 1 -7.25 7.05 7.11
N THR A 2 -7.05 6.26 8.17
CA THR A 2 -5.72 5.84 8.60
C THR A 2 -5.63 4.33 8.74
N ALA A 3 -4.44 3.79 8.48
CA ALA A 3 -4.06 2.42 8.75
C ALA A 3 -2.53 2.35 8.91
N ASN A 4 -2.05 1.28 9.53
CA ASN A 4 -0.63 1.09 9.77
C ASN A 4 0.04 0.38 8.59
N CYS A 5 1.28 0.76 8.28
CA CYS A 5 2.15 -0.01 7.40
C CYS A 5 2.40 -1.41 8.01
N PRO A 6 2.23 -2.51 7.24
CA PRO A 6 2.47 -3.86 7.76
C PRO A 6 3.96 -4.14 8.06
N GLU A 7 4.89 -3.38 7.50
CA GLU A 7 6.34 -3.60 7.67
C GLU A 7 6.95 -2.82 8.85
N CYS A 8 6.56 -1.56 9.04
CA CYS A 8 7.18 -0.68 10.03
C CYS A 8 6.20 -0.08 11.05
N GLU A 9 4.92 -0.46 10.98
CA GLU A 9 3.83 0.00 11.85
C GLU A 9 3.53 1.51 11.79
N ALA A 10 4.18 2.26 10.89
CA ALA A 10 3.92 3.69 10.68
C ALA A 10 2.46 3.96 10.30
N GLU A 11 1.85 5.00 10.88
CA GLU A 11 0.50 5.41 10.53
C GLU A 11 0.49 6.14 9.18
N ILE A 12 -0.26 5.59 8.22
CA ILE A 12 -0.43 6.17 6.88
C ILE A 12 -1.84 6.75 6.78
N THR A 13 -1.93 8.02 6.37
CA THR A 13 -3.21 8.70 6.14
C THR A 13 -3.47 8.87 4.65
N LEU A 14 -4.58 8.31 4.15
CA LEU A 14 -5.07 8.55 2.80
C LEU A 14 -6.39 9.33 2.81
N ALA A 15 -6.49 10.32 1.93
CA ALA A 15 -7.69 11.15 1.78
C ALA A 15 -8.76 10.47 0.91
N LYS A 16 -8.33 9.75 -0.13
CA LYS A 16 -9.19 9.03 -1.08
C LYS A 16 -8.48 7.72 -1.44
N PRO A 17 -8.68 6.65 -0.66
CA PRO A 17 -8.08 5.35 -1.00
C PRO A 17 -8.70 4.87 -2.32
N ILE A 18 -7.93 4.13 -3.11
CA ILE A 18 -8.50 3.36 -4.21
C ILE A 18 -7.99 1.94 -4.07
N ARG A 19 -8.88 0.95 -3.98
CA ARG A 19 -8.45 -0.45 -3.90
C ARG A 19 -7.61 -0.82 -5.12
N GLY A 20 -6.46 -1.46 -4.90
CA GLY A 20 -5.46 -1.80 -5.92
C GLY A 20 -4.47 -0.67 -6.26
N GLU A 21 -4.60 0.50 -5.64
CA GLU A 21 -3.60 1.56 -5.76
C GLU A 21 -2.31 1.19 -5.03
N ILE A 22 -1.17 1.42 -5.68
CA ILE A 22 0.15 1.29 -5.07
C ILE A 22 0.54 2.63 -4.44
N VAL A 23 0.87 2.60 -3.15
CA VAL A 23 1.36 3.74 -2.38
C VAL A 23 2.69 3.39 -1.72
N VAL A 24 3.57 4.37 -1.56
CA VAL A 24 4.86 4.18 -0.88
C VAL A 24 4.69 4.56 0.59
N CYS A 25 5.13 3.70 1.50
CA CYS A 25 5.21 4.05 2.92
C CYS A 25 6.21 5.21 3.11
N PRO A 26 5.80 6.36 3.67
CA PRO A 26 6.69 7.52 3.83
C PRO A 26 7.84 7.27 4.82
N ASP A 27 7.72 6.24 5.66
CA ASP A 27 8.66 5.98 6.76
C ASP A 27 9.71 4.93 6.39
N CYS A 28 9.32 3.77 5.84
CA CYS A 28 10.25 2.70 5.46
C CYS A 28 10.49 2.57 3.95
N GLY A 29 9.73 3.28 3.12
CA GLY A 29 9.92 3.30 1.66
C GLY A 29 9.44 2.06 0.90
N VAL A 30 8.78 1.10 1.56
CA VAL A 30 8.19 -0.07 0.87
C VAL A 30 6.96 0.32 0.07
N GLU A 31 6.71 -0.39 -1.01
CA GLU A 31 5.49 -0.28 -1.81
C GLU A 31 4.38 -1.11 -1.16
N LEU A 32 3.20 -0.52 -1.07
CA LEU A 32 2.01 -1.09 -0.45
C LEU A 32 0.84 -1.04 -1.42
N GLU A 33 0.04 -2.09 -1.49
CA GLU A 33 -1.23 -2.09 -2.21
C GLU A 33 -2.38 -1.81 -1.24
N VAL A 34 -3.31 -0.92 -1.62
CA VAL A 34 -4.56 -0.71 -0.89
C VAL A 34 -5.50 -1.90 -1.09
N THR A 35 -5.71 -2.72 -0.06
CA THR A 35 -6.55 -3.93 -0.15
C THR A 35 -8.00 -3.70 0.32
N SER A 36 -8.23 -2.66 1.11
CA SER A 36 -9.56 -2.23 1.56
C SER A 36 -9.63 -0.71 1.77
N GLU A 37 -10.76 -0.11 1.42
CA GLU A 37 -10.98 1.35 1.54
C GLU A 37 -11.67 1.73 2.86
N SER A 38 -12.47 0.83 3.44
CA SER A 38 -13.21 1.10 4.68
C SER A 38 -13.53 -0.21 5.43
N PRO A 39 -12.73 -0.59 6.46
CA PRO A 39 -11.57 0.14 6.98
C PRO A 39 -10.41 0.16 5.98
N LEU A 40 -9.55 1.18 6.06
CA LEU A 40 -8.33 1.23 5.27
C LEU A 40 -7.43 0.05 5.67
N ALA A 41 -6.90 -0.66 4.68
CA ALA A 41 -5.92 -1.71 4.89
C ALA A 41 -4.91 -1.73 3.74
N PHE A 42 -3.71 -2.22 4.06
CA PHE A 42 -2.60 -2.35 3.14
C PHE A 42 -2.03 -3.77 3.23
N ASP A 43 -1.55 -4.28 2.10
CA ASP A 43 -0.57 -5.37 2.05
C ASP A 43 0.69 -4.88 1.33
N LEU A 44 1.78 -5.64 1.40
CA LEU A 44 2.95 -5.41 0.54
C LEU A 44 2.51 -5.45 -0.93
N ALA A 45 2.93 -4.46 -1.71
CA ALA A 45 2.72 -4.51 -3.16
C ALA A 45 3.41 -5.76 -3.72
N PRO A 46 2.82 -6.42 -4.74
CA PRO A 46 3.49 -7.51 -5.42
C PRO A 46 4.81 -7.00 -6.03
N GLU A 47 5.86 -7.82 -5.96
CA GLU A 47 7.05 -7.57 -6.78
C GLU A 47 6.59 -7.56 -8.24
N GLU A 48 7.02 -6.56 -9.04
CA GLU A 48 6.74 -6.59 -10.46
C GLU A 48 7.30 -7.90 -11.04
N GLU A 49 6.42 -8.82 -11.43
CA GLU A 49 6.86 -10.00 -12.15
C GLU A 49 7.61 -9.50 -13.39
N GLU A 50 8.84 -9.99 -13.62
CA GLU A 50 9.69 -9.64 -14.78
C GLU A 50 9.10 -10.18 -16.11
N ASP A 51 7.79 -10.01 -16.33
CA ASP A 51 7.07 -10.41 -17.54
C ASP A 51 5.93 -9.42 -17.89
N TRP A 52 6.01 -8.18 -17.40
CA TRP A 52 5.28 -7.06 -18.02
C TRP A 52 5.93 -6.71 -19.38
N GLY A 53 5.93 -7.62 -20.36
CA GLY A 53 6.36 -7.27 -21.72
C GLY A 53 6.95 -8.34 -22.64
N GLU A 54 6.44 -9.57 -22.69
CA GLU A 54 6.43 -10.32 -23.96
C GLU A 54 5.24 -9.93 -24.88
#